data_AF-A0AAD5YUM9-F1
#
_entry.id   AF-A0AAD5YUM9-F1
#
_cell.length_a   1.000
_cell.length_b   1.000
_cell.length_c   1.000
_cell.angle_alpha   90.00
_cell.angle_beta   90.00
_cell.angle_gamma   90.00
#
_symmetry.space_group_name_H-M   'P 1'
#
loop_
_entity.id
_entity.type
_entity.pdbx_description
1 polymer ?
#
loop_
_entity_poly.entity_id
_entity_poly.type
_entity_poly.pdbx_seq_one_letter_code
_entity_poly.pdbx_strand_id
1 'polypeptide(L)'
;MPGSLPEFLLEQLKKIDSTAEYSGRLPKIQSSTGAAYFVKFGSSSETEQYVGEAQSLEAICAAAPGLAPKVLSYGKDGEGRPYFISEYKDIGGLSGNAANVLAKRLSTELHRYQSQRGFGFDVPTFCGATRQKMGGFRLGNNATTV
;
A
#
# COMPACT_ATOMS: atom_id res chain seq x y z
N MET A 1 16.00 -10.94 -23.64
CA MET A 1 16.25 -9.54 -23.26
C MET A 1 15.55 -9.29 -21.94
N PRO A 2 16.22 -8.81 -20.88
CA PRO A 2 15.50 -8.35 -19.70
C PRO A 2 14.57 -7.21 -20.12
N GLY A 3 13.27 -7.39 -19.90
CA GLY A 3 12.23 -6.50 -20.40
C GLY A 3 12.41 -5.08 -19.88
N SER A 4 12.39 -4.11 -20.79
CA SER A 4 12.22 -2.70 -20.45
C SER A 4 10.96 -2.51 -19.62
N LEU A 5 10.96 -1.50 -18.75
CA LEU A 5 9.77 -1.09 -18.00
C LEU A 5 8.62 -0.84 -19.01
N PRO A 6 7.44 -1.45 -18.85
CA PRO A 6 6.29 -1.19 -19.72
C PRO A 6 5.98 0.31 -19.80
N GLU A 7 5.71 0.81 -21.02
CA GLU A 7 5.47 2.25 -21.27
C GLU A 7 4.38 2.82 -20.38
N PHE A 8 3.28 2.08 -20.20
CA PHE A 8 2.20 2.46 -19.29
C PHE A 8 2.67 2.74 -17.85
N LEU A 9 3.59 1.93 -17.30
CA LEU A 9 4.12 2.16 -15.95
C LEU A 9 5.05 3.38 -15.93
N LEU A 10 5.81 3.61 -16.99
CA LEU A 10 6.63 4.81 -17.15
C LEU A 10 5.76 6.07 -17.16
N GLU A 11 4.62 6.05 -17.86
CA GLU A 11 3.64 7.14 -17.84
C GLU A 11 3.09 7.39 -16.43
N GLN A 12 2.75 6.35 -15.67
CA GLN A 12 2.26 6.53 -14.30
C GLN A 12 3.34 7.09 -13.38
N LEU A 13 4.60 6.68 -13.55
CA LEU A 13 5.73 7.23 -12.82
C LEU A 13 5.97 8.71 -13.19
N LYS A 14 5.92 9.08 -14.47
CA LYS A 14 6.06 10.48 -14.92
C LYS A 14 4.93 11.39 -14.43
N LYS A 15 3.76 10.86 -14.06
CA LYS A 15 2.72 11.62 -13.35
C LYS A 15 3.09 11.94 -11.90
N ILE A 16 3.96 11.14 -11.28
CA ILE A 16 4.45 11.37 -9.91
C ILE A 16 5.57 12.42 -9.94
N ASP A 17 6.55 12.27 -10.84
CA ASP A 17 7.62 13.25 -11.05
C ASP A 17 7.97 13.30 -12.54
N SER A 18 7.49 14.33 -13.24
CA SER A 18 7.69 14.48 -14.68
C SER A 18 9.11 14.90 -15.07
N THR A 19 9.93 15.29 -14.09
CA THR A 19 11.31 15.75 -14.30
C THR A 19 12.33 14.63 -14.19
N ALA A 20 11.91 13.48 -13.68
CA ALA A 20 12.74 12.31 -13.46
C ALA A 20 12.82 11.40 -14.68
N GLU A 21 13.99 10.78 -14.83
CA GLU A 21 14.16 9.58 -15.64
C GLU A 21 14.09 8.35 -14.75
N TYR A 22 13.50 7.26 -15.26
CA TYR A 22 13.24 6.07 -14.47
C TYR A 22 13.99 4.85 -15.00
N SER A 23 14.57 4.07 -14.09
CA SER A 23 15.35 2.88 -14.43
C SER A 23 15.21 1.79 -13.35
N GLY A 24 15.66 0.57 -13.67
CA GLY A 24 15.59 -0.57 -12.76
C GLY A 24 14.65 -1.67 -13.27
N ARG A 25 14.21 -2.53 -12.35
CA ARG A 25 13.31 -3.65 -12.65
C ARG A 25 12.34 -3.85 -11.50
N LEU A 26 11.13 -4.29 -11.82
CA LEU A 26 10.16 -4.62 -10.78
C LEU A 26 10.75 -5.64 -9.79
N PRO A 27 10.50 -5.46 -8.49
CA PRO A 27 9.58 -4.47 -7.93
C PRO A 27 10.22 -3.11 -7.58
N LYS A 28 11.51 -2.86 -7.87
CA LYS A 28 12.21 -1.62 -7.49
C LYS A 28 12.58 -0.77 -8.70
N ILE A 29 11.97 0.40 -8.81
CA ILE A 29 12.29 1.41 -9.83
C ILE A 29 12.97 2.61 -9.18
N GLN A 30 14.05 3.09 -9.77
CA GLN A 30 14.82 4.25 -9.31
C GLN A 30 14.57 5.44 -10.22
N SER A 31 14.42 6.61 -9.62
CA SER A 31 14.40 7.90 -10.32
C SER A 31 15.81 8.50 -10.38
N SER A 32 16.11 9.25 -11.44
CA SER A 32 17.30 10.11 -11.54
C SER A 32 17.35 11.20 -10.46
N THR A 33 16.22 11.56 -9.84
CA THR A 33 16.13 12.50 -8.70
C THR A 33 16.49 11.86 -7.36
N GLY A 34 16.87 10.58 -7.34
CA GLY A 34 17.33 9.85 -6.14
C GLY A 34 16.22 9.13 -5.38
N ALA A 35 14.95 9.34 -5.73
CA ALA A 35 13.83 8.59 -5.16
C ALA A 35 13.80 7.13 -5.66
N ALA A 36 13.26 6.23 -4.84
CA ALA A 36 12.99 4.85 -5.22
C ALA A 36 11.52 4.50 -4.98
N TYR A 37 10.99 3.68 -5.88
CA TYR A 37 9.58 3.28 -5.93
C TYR A 37 9.47 1.78 -5.87
N PHE A 38 8.50 1.30 -5.09
CA PHE A 38 8.06 -0.08 -5.15
C PHE A 38 6.89 -0.18 -6.12
N VAL A 39 7.02 -1.00 -7.16
CA VAL A 39 6.07 -1.10 -8.26
C VAL A 39 5.64 -2.56 -8.43
N LYS A 40 4.33 -2.78 -8.51
CA LYS A 40 3.71 -4.05 -8.87
C LYS A 40 2.90 -3.88 -10.14
N PHE A 41 2.90 -4.93 -10.97
CA PHE A 41 2.07 -5.02 -12.16
C PHE A 41 1.61 -6.47 -12.31
N GLY A 42 0.30 -6.66 -12.36
CA GLY A 42 -0.32 -7.99 -12.27
C GLY A 42 -1.21 -8.32 -13.45
N SER A 43 -1.95 -9.41 -13.29
CA SER A 43 -3.01 -9.89 -14.19
C SER A 43 -4.37 -9.33 -13.78
N SER A 44 -5.32 -9.29 -14.71
CA SER A 44 -6.66 -8.74 -14.46
C SER A 44 -7.40 -9.38 -13.26
N SER A 45 -7.12 -10.66 -12.97
CA SER A 45 -7.65 -11.39 -11.80
C SER A 45 -7.17 -10.85 -10.45
N GLU A 46 -6.06 -10.11 -10.40
CA GLU A 46 -5.49 -9.56 -9.15
C GLU A 46 -6.02 -8.16 -8.82
N THR A 47 -6.95 -7.64 -9.62
CA THR A 47 -7.50 -6.28 -9.46
C THR A 47 -7.94 -5.98 -8.03
N GLU A 48 -8.80 -6.84 -7.47
CA GLU A 48 -9.40 -6.61 -6.15
C GLU A 48 -8.34 -6.66 -5.06
N GLN A 49 -7.32 -7.52 -5.23
CA GLN A 49 -6.19 -7.62 -4.32
C GLN A 49 -5.37 -6.33 -4.29
N TYR A 50 -5.09 -5.73 -5.44
CA TYR A 50 -4.30 -4.48 -5.51
C TYR A 50 -5.08 -3.30 -4.96
N VAL A 51 -6.39 -3.23 -5.20
CA VAL A 51 -7.28 -2.20 -4.61
C VAL A 51 -7.34 -2.36 -3.09
N GLY A 52 -7.53 -3.59 -2.60
CA GLY A 52 -7.55 -3.89 -1.17
C GLY A 52 -6.23 -3.56 -0.48
N GLU A 53 -5.10 -3.88 -1.09
CA GLU A 53 -3.78 -3.52 -0.59
C GLU A 53 -3.56 -2.00 -0.54
N ALA A 54 -3.90 -1.28 -1.62
CA ALA A 54 -3.77 0.17 -1.68
C ALA A 54 -4.58 0.87 -0.59
N GLN A 55 -5.87 0.54 -0.47
CA GLN A 55 -6.72 1.14 0.56
C GLN A 55 -6.27 0.76 1.98
N SER A 56 -5.77 -0.45 2.18
CA SER A 56 -5.21 -0.87 3.48
C SER A 56 -3.99 -0.03 3.86
N LEU A 57 -3.07 0.21 2.92
CA LEU A 57 -1.89 1.05 3.16
C LEU A 57 -2.25 2.52 3.37
N GLU A 58 -3.24 3.04 2.65
CA GLU A 58 -3.78 4.39 2.88
C GLU A 58 -4.38 4.51 4.28
N ALA A 59 -5.16 3.52 4.74
CA ALA A 59 -5.72 3.49 6.09
C ALA A 59 -4.62 3.42 7.17
N ILE A 60 -3.58 2.59 6.98
CA ILE A 60 -2.45 2.53 7.90
C ILE A 60 -1.69 3.86 7.91
N CYS A 61 -1.48 4.49 6.76
CA CYS A 61 -0.81 5.79 6.67
C CYS A 61 -1.63 6.91 7.33
N ALA A 62 -2.96 6.87 7.24
CA ALA A 62 -3.84 7.82 7.92
C ALA A 62 -3.77 7.66 9.45
N ALA A 63 -3.70 6.42 9.94
CA ALA A 63 -3.63 6.11 11.36
C ALA A 63 -2.23 6.34 11.98
N ALA A 64 -1.17 5.97 11.25
CA ALA A 64 0.22 6.04 11.70
C ALA A 64 1.15 6.47 10.55
N PRO A 65 1.24 7.77 10.25
CA PRO A 65 2.01 8.29 9.12
C PRO A 65 3.47 7.81 9.11
N GLY A 66 3.93 7.28 7.97
CA GLY A 66 5.29 6.78 7.81
C GLY A 66 5.59 5.42 8.45
N LEU A 67 4.60 4.76 9.09
CA LEU A 67 4.75 3.38 9.56
C LEU A 67 4.76 2.37 8.39
N ALA A 68 3.93 2.62 7.38
CA ALA A 68 3.84 1.83 6.16
C ALA A 68 4.34 2.64 4.93
N PRO A 69 4.64 1.98 3.80
CA PRO A 69 4.87 2.66 2.53
C PRO A 69 3.67 3.51 2.13
N LYS A 70 3.91 4.77 1.75
CA LYS A 70 2.86 5.63 1.20
C LYS A 70 2.51 5.18 -0.22
N VAL A 71 1.22 4.95 -0.48
CA VAL A 71 0.71 4.71 -1.84
C VAL A 71 0.80 6.01 -2.63
N LEU A 72 1.35 5.94 -3.85
CA LEU A 72 1.53 7.09 -4.72
C LEU A 72 0.58 7.04 -5.92
N SER A 73 0.34 5.83 -6.45
CA SER A 73 -0.58 5.61 -7.55
C SER A 73 -0.97 4.14 -7.64
N TYR A 74 -2.22 3.84 -7.98
CA TYR A 74 -2.68 2.49 -8.28
C TYR A 74 -3.87 2.56 -9.24
N GLY A 75 -4.14 1.48 -9.96
CA GLY A 75 -5.24 1.44 -10.92
C GLY A 75 -5.10 0.28 -11.90
N LYS A 76 -5.59 0.48 -13.12
CA LYS A 76 -5.51 -0.50 -14.20
C LYS A 76 -4.96 0.14 -15.47
N ASP A 77 -4.34 -0.68 -16.31
CA ASP A 77 -4.05 -0.31 -17.71
C ASP A 77 -5.30 -0.46 -18.60
N GLY A 78 -5.13 -0.20 -19.90
CA GLY A 78 -6.21 -0.33 -20.90
C GLY A 78 -6.72 -1.77 -21.10
N GLU A 79 -5.96 -2.78 -20.69
CA GLU A 79 -6.33 -4.20 -20.76
C GLU A 79 -6.96 -4.69 -19.45
N GLY A 80 -7.09 -3.81 -18.44
CA GLY A 80 -7.64 -4.15 -17.13
C GLY A 80 -6.65 -4.83 -16.18
N ARG A 81 -5.35 -4.85 -16.49
CA ARG A 81 -4.30 -5.35 -15.60
C ARG A 81 -4.00 -4.33 -14.51
N PRO A 82 -3.97 -4.73 -13.23
CA PRO A 82 -3.74 -3.81 -12.15
C PRO A 82 -2.27 -3.42 -12.02
N TYR A 83 -2.04 -2.18 -11.59
CA TYR A 83 -0.73 -1.69 -11.18
C TYR A 83 -0.81 -1.02 -9.81
N PHE A 84 0.31 -0.98 -9.13
CA PHE A 84 0.46 -0.34 -7.83
C PHE A 84 1.86 0.25 -7.70
N ILE A 85 1.94 1.50 -7.22
CA ILE A 85 3.17 2.26 -7.01
C ILE A 85 3.13 2.85 -5.61
N SER A 86 4.14 2.58 -4.80
CA SER A 86 4.35 3.18 -3.49
C SER A 86 5.77 3.69 -3.32
N GLU A 87 6.00 4.43 -2.22
CA GLU A 87 7.34 4.63 -1.69
C GLU A 87 8.07 3.27 -1.57
N TYR A 88 9.35 3.24 -1.97
CA TYR A 88 10.22 2.14 -1.63
C TYR A 88 10.78 2.36 -0.22
N LYS A 89 10.51 1.42 0.69
CA LYS A 89 11.18 1.38 2.00
C LYS A 89 12.42 0.50 1.89
N ASP A 90 13.58 1.04 2.25
CA ASP A 90 14.80 0.25 2.41
C ASP A 90 14.74 -0.46 3.76
N ILE A 91 14.34 -1.73 3.74
CA ILE A 91 14.05 -2.51 4.96
C ILE A 91 15.33 -3.18 5.43
N GLY A 92 15.79 -2.79 6.63
CA GLY A 92 16.88 -3.44 7.34
C GLY A 92 16.40 -4.38 8.45
N GLY A 93 17.37 -4.95 9.19
CA GLY A 93 17.09 -5.77 10.36
C GLY A 93 16.43 -4.98 11.50
N LEU A 94 15.56 -5.66 12.27
CA LEU A 94 14.88 -5.07 13.42
C LEU A 94 15.77 -5.11 14.66
N SER A 95 16.39 -3.98 15.02
CA SER A 95 17.14 -3.85 16.28
C SER A 95 16.20 -3.76 17.49
N GLY A 96 16.72 -4.00 18.70
CA GLY A 96 15.92 -3.90 19.94
C GLY A 96 15.28 -2.51 20.14
N ASN A 97 16.01 -1.43 19.85
CA ASN A 97 15.45 -0.08 19.91
C ASN A 97 14.39 0.15 18.83
N ALA A 98 14.63 -0.34 17.60
CA ALA A 98 13.63 -0.24 16.53
C ALA A 98 12.36 -1.03 16.85
N ALA A 99 12.48 -2.19 17.50
CA ALA A 99 11.34 -2.97 17.98
C ALA A 99 10.51 -2.22 19.03
N ASN A 100 11.18 -1.55 19.98
CA ASN A 100 10.49 -0.72 20.98
C ASN A 100 9.74 0.47 20.34
N VAL A 101 10.36 1.13 19.36
CA VAL A 101 9.70 2.20 18.58
C VAL A 101 8.50 1.63 17.83
N LEU A 102 8.66 0.53 17.11
CA LEU A 102 7.58 -0.13 16.39
C LEU A 102 6.41 -0.48 17.33
N ALA A 103 6.68 -1.12 18.47
CA ALA A 103 5.66 -1.50 19.44
C ALA A 103 4.90 -0.28 20.01
N LYS A 104 5.62 0.80 20.32
CA LYS A 104 5.01 2.06 20.77
C LYS A 104 4.10 2.64 19.69
N ARG A 105 4.54 2.68 18.43
CA ARG A 105 3.74 3.23 17.32
C ARG A 105 2.52 2.37 17.01
N LEU A 106 2.65 1.04 17.03
CA LEU A 106 1.51 0.13 16.86
C LEU A 106 0.44 0.37 17.93
N SER A 107 0.83 0.51 19.19
CA SER A 107 -0.13 0.68 20.30
C SER A 107 -0.71 2.09 20.41
N THR A 108 0.10 3.13 20.20
CA THR A 108 -0.30 4.53 20.47
C THR A 108 -0.83 5.27 19.25
N GLU A 109 -0.47 4.84 18.04
CA GLU A 109 -0.91 5.44 16.78
C GLU A 109 -1.88 4.49 16.06
N LEU A 110 -1.39 3.36 15.55
CA LEU A 110 -2.16 2.52 14.63
C LEU A 110 -3.40 1.89 15.28
N HIS A 111 -3.24 1.18 16.40
CA HIS A 111 -4.36 0.49 17.05
C HIS A 111 -5.25 1.43 17.87
N ARG A 112 -4.76 2.63 18.22
CA ARG A 112 -5.57 3.64 18.91
C ARG A 112 -6.49 4.40 17.96
N TYR A 113 -6.19 4.38 16.66
CA TYR A 113 -7.02 5.01 15.65
C TYR A 113 -8.39 4.32 15.53
N GLN A 114 -9.47 5.08 15.71
CA GLN A 114 -10.82 4.56 15.72
C GLN A 114 -11.51 4.71 14.36
N SER A 115 -12.05 3.61 13.86
CA SER A 115 -12.95 3.61 12.70
C SER A 115 -14.33 4.13 13.10
N GLN A 116 -14.89 5.03 12.29
CA GLN A 116 -16.28 5.50 12.45
C GLN A 116 -17.32 4.48 11.95
N ARG A 117 -16.89 3.34 11.41
CA ARG A 117 -17.74 2.38 10.70
C ARG A 117 -17.83 1.00 11.36
N GLY A 118 -17.29 0.86 12.57
CA GLY A 118 -17.22 -0.42 13.28
C GLY A 118 -16.18 -1.35 12.67
N PHE A 119 -16.40 -2.65 12.85
CA PHE A 119 -15.49 -3.69 12.34
C PHE A 119 -15.71 -3.97 10.85
N GLY A 120 -14.61 -4.27 10.16
CA GLY A 120 -14.58 -4.59 8.74
C GLY A 120 -13.85 -3.54 7.90
N PHE A 121 -13.88 -3.74 6.58
CA PHE A 121 -13.27 -2.86 5.58
C PHE A 121 -14.24 -2.71 4.40
N ASP A 122 -14.20 -1.59 3.68
CA ASP A 122 -15.16 -1.34 2.59
C ASP A 122 -14.92 -2.22 1.38
N VAL A 123 -13.64 -2.49 1.13
CA VAL A 123 -13.19 -3.34 0.02
C VAL A 123 -12.64 -4.65 0.56
N PRO A 124 -12.81 -5.74 -0.17
CA PRO A 124 -12.20 -7.02 0.16
C PRO A 124 -10.68 -6.91 0.27
N THR A 125 -10.13 -7.36 1.39
CA THR A 125 -8.68 -7.52 1.58
C THR A 125 -8.29 -8.98 1.38
N PHE A 126 -6.98 -9.22 1.32
CA PHE A 126 -6.43 -10.53 0.99
C PHE A 126 -5.31 -10.89 1.94
N CYS A 127 -5.31 -12.14 2.40
CA CYS A 127 -4.18 -12.74 3.11
C CYS A 127 -3.50 -13.72 2.15
N GLY A 128 -2.42 -13.26 1.50
CA GLY A 128 -1.88 -13.94 0.32
C GLY A 128 -2.88 -13.92 -0.84
N ALA A 129 -3.12 -15.06 -1.49
CA ALA A 129 -4.13 -15.19 -2.54
C ALA A 129 -5.56 -15.37 -1.99
N THR A 130 -5.72 -15.53 -0.68
CA THR A 130 -7.02 -15.81 -0.06
C THR A 130 -7.80 -14.53 0.18
N ARG A 131 -8.88 -14.35 -0.58
CA ARG A 131 -9.85 -13.27 -0.37
C ARG A 131 -10.50 -13.39 1.01
N GLN A 132 -10.44 -12.33 1.80
CA GLN A 132 -11.03 -12.31 3.14
C GLN A 132 -12.46 -11.76 3.08
N LYS A 133 -13.37 -12.37 3.85
CA LYS A 133 -14.75 -11.89 3.96
C LYS A 133 -14.78 -10.59 4.76
N MET A 134 -15.04 -9.49 4.09
CA MET A 134 -15.33 -8.21 4.73
C MET A 134 -16.84 -8.10 4.96
N GLY A 135 -17.25 -7.90 6.20
CA GLY A 135 -18.63 -7.59 6.56
C GLY A 135 -18.63 -6.48 7.59
N GLY A 136 -19.41 -5.43 7.35
CA GLY A 136 -19.60 -4.36 8.33
C GLY A 136 -20.41 -4.89 9.51
N PHE A 137 -19.76 -5.10 10.66
CA PHE A 137 -20.48 -5.33 11.91
C PHE A 137 -20.63 -4.00 12.62
N ARG A 138 -21.82 -3.38 12.50
CA ARG A 138 -22.20 -2.24 13.33
C ARG A 138 -22.53 -2.78 14.72
N LEU A 139 -21.72 -2.44 15.71
CA LEU A 139 -22.13 -2.56 17.11
C LEU A 139 -23.37 -1.68 17.27
N GLY A 140 -24.52 -2.27 17.61
CA GLY A 140 -25.69 -1.50 18.03
C GLY A 140 -25.32 -0.57 19.20
N ASN A 141 -26.05 0.55 19.34
CA ASN A 141 -25.80 1.68 20.24
C ASN A 141 -25.73 1.35 21.76
N ASN A 142 -24.92 0.39 22.21
CA ASN A 142 -24.77 0.01 23.62
C ASN A 142 -23.41 -0.67 23.89
N ALA A 143 -22.31 -0.14 23.36
CA ALA A 143 -20.97 -0.58 23.75
C ALA A 143 -20.17 0.60 24.28
N THR A 144 -20.27 0.83 25.59
CA THR A 144 -19.34 1.65 26.37
C THR A 144 -17.91 1.18 26.09
N THR A 145 -17.09 2.07 25.54
CA THR A 145 -15.69 1.82 25.22
C THR A 145 -14.87 1.78 26.51
N VAL A 146 -14.06 0.73 26.72
CA VAL A 146 -12.88 0.75 27.59
C VAL A 146 -11.68 1.29 26.82
#